data_AF-A0A410G0X5-F1
#
_entry.id   AF-A0A410G0X5-F1
#
_cell.length_a   1.000
_cell.length_b   1.000
_cell.length_c   1.000
_cell.angle_alpha   90.00
_cell.angle_beta   90.00
_cell.angle_gamma   90.00
#
_symmetry.space_group_name_H-M   'P 1'
#
loop_
_entity.id
_entity.type
_entity.pdbx_description
1 polymer ?
#
loop_
_entity_poly.entity_id
_entity_poly.type
_entity_poly.pdbx_seq_one_letter_code
_entity_poly.pdbx_strand_id
1 'polypeptide(L)'
;MNKIYDTYRPKGFGTVSSYLMVENPEELINFLKKAFYAEELNRSINPKNGVIANIILKIGNSCFMISQARGEFLNMRTSFYLYVDDVDKLHQRAIENGAKEEFAPRDMEYQDRQSGIIDPSGNYWWISKRLVNKDYED
;
A
#
# COMPACT_ATOMS: atom_id res chain seq x y z
N MET A 1 19.18 -6.21 -17.48
CA MET A 1 19.05 -5.19 -16.41
C MET A 1 20.29 -4.31 -16.41
N ASN A 2 20.15 -2.99 -16.30
CA ASN A 2 21.30 -2.09 -16.20
C ASN A 2 22.01 -2.30 -14.85
N LYS A 3 23.35 -2.34 -14.84
CA LYS A 3 24.19 -2.57 -13.63
C LYS A 3 24.00 -1.51 -12.54
N ILE A 4 23.49 -0.32 -12.86
CA ILE A 4 23.21 0.71 -11.85
C ILE A 4 22.22 0.25 -10.77
N TYR A 5 21.39 -0.76 -11.07
CA TYR A 5 20.43 -1.33 -10.13
C TYR A 5 20.95 -2.56 -9.37
N ASP A 6 22.20 -2.95 -9.61
CA ASP A 6 22.87 -4.05 -8.91
C ASP A 6 23.47 -3.54 -7.59
N THR A 7 22.61 -3.44 -6.57
CA THR A 7 22.97 -2.93 -5.24
C THR A 7 22.30 -3.74 -4.14
N TYR A 8 22.86 -3.68 -2.94
CA TYR A 8 22.23 -4.26 -1.76
C TYR A 8 20.89 -3.55 -1.47
N ARG A 9 19.86 -4.34 -1.18
CA ARG A 9 18.54 -3.85 -0.79
C ARG A 9 18.10 -4.51 0.52
N PRO A 10 17.52 -3.77 1.47
CA PRO A 10 16.92 -4.37 2.65
C PRO A 10 15.83 -5.37 2.28
N LYS A 11 15.62 -6.39 3.13
CA LYS A 11 14.61 -7.44 2.91
C LYS A 11 13.22 -6.83 2.75
N GLY A 12 12.50 -7.25 1.71
CA GLY A 12 11.14 -6.81 1.39
C GLY A 12 11.05 -5.52 0.55
N PHE A 13 12.17 -4.86 0.29
CA PHE A 13 12.21 -3.70 -0.61
C PHE A 13 12.58 -4.12 -2.03
N GLY A 14 11.87 -3.57 -3.01
CA GLY A 14 12.19 -3.68 -4.43
C GLY A 14 13.23 -2.66 -4.86
N THR A 15 13.62 -2.70 -6.14
CA THR A 15 14.46 -1.64 -6.76
C THR A 15 13.71 -0.30 -6.72
N VAL A 16 12.39 -0.36 -6.85
CA VAL A 16 11.45 0.72 -6.55
C VAL A 16 10.58 0.25 -5.39
N SER A 17 10.42 1.12 -4.39
CA SER A 17 9.51 0.90 -3.26
C SER A 17 8.79 2.21 -2.98
N SER A 18 7.54 2.14 -2.54
CA SER A 18 6.76 3.33 -2.24
C SER A 18 7.21 3.98 -0.94
N TYR A 19 7.17 5.31 -0.95
CA TYR A 19 7.29 6.13 0.24
C TYR A 19 6.16 7.14 0.21
N LEU A 20 5.20 6.99 1.13
CA LEU A 20 4.06 7.86 1.27
C LEU A 20 4.41 8.99 2.24
N MET A 21 4.06 10.20 1.86
CA MET A 21 4.07 11.37 2.73
C MET A 21 2.61 11.76 2.91
N VAL A 22 2.07 11.56 4.11
CA VAL A 22 0.62 11.71 4.37
C VAL A 22 0.36 12.65 5.53
N GLU A 23 -0.77 13.34 5.50
CA GLU A 23 -1.14 14.34 6.51
C GLU A 23 -1.49 13.72 7.86
N ASN A 24 -2.13 12.55 7.86
CA ASN A 24 -2.47 11.81 9.07
C ASN A 24 -1.83 10.41 9.05
N PRO A 25 -0.51 10.27 9.27
CA PRO A 25 0.16 8.97 9.14
C PRO A 25 -0.37 7.92 10.12
N GLU A 26 -0.70 8.30 11.36
CA GLU A 26 -1.29 7.36 12.33
C GLU A 26 -2.63 6.79 11.86
N GLU A 27 -3.47 7.61 11.22
CA GLU A 27 -4.76 7.16 10.69
C GLU A 27 -4.56 6.10 9.60
N LEU A 28 -3.67 6.39 8.64
CA LEU A 28 -3.34 5.44 7.58
C LEU A 28 -2.69 4.16 8.13
N ILE A 29 -1.76 4.27 9.07
CA ILE A 29 -1.11 3.10 9.70
C ILE A 29 -2.16 2.21 10.37
N ASN A 30 -3.09 2.80 11.13
CA ASN A 30 -4.14 2.06 11.80
C ASN A 30 -5.10 1.39 10.80
N PHE A 31 -5.46 2.08 9.72
CA PHE A 31 -6.22 1.49 8.62
C PHE A 31 -5.47 0.30 8.03
N LEU A 32 -4.20 0.45 7.64
CA LEU A 32 -3.42 -0.62 7.00
C LEU A 32 -3.24 -1.85 7.90
N LYS A 33 -3.04 -1.64 9.21
CA LYS A 33 -2.94 -2.75 10.19
C LYS A 33 -4.26 -3.50 10.30
N LYS A 34 -5.39 -2.79 10.37
CA LYS A 34 -6.71 -3.42 10.51
C LYS A 34 -7.20 -4.02 9.21
N ALA A 35 -7.16 -3.28 8.11
CA ALA A 35 -7.68 -3.69 6.80
C ALA A 35 -6.77 -4.70 6.09
N PHE A 36 -5.47 -4.43 6.04
CA PHE A 36 -4.51 -5.17 5.20
C PHE A 36 -3.48 -5.98 5.97
N TYR A 37 -3.69 -6.15 7.28
CA TYR A 37 -2.80 -6.94 8.14
C TYR A 37 -1.35 -6.44 8.11
N ALA A 38 -1.15 -5.13 7.93
CA ALA A 38 0.19 -4.57 7.87
C ALA A 38 0.96 -4.80 9.17
N GLU A 39 2.22 -5.22 9.04
CA GLU A 39 3.17 -5.39 10.14
C GLU A 39 4.05 -4.14 10.24
N GLU A 40 4.20 -3.60 11.46
CA GLU A 40 5.14 -2.52 11.72
C GLU A 40 6.52 -3.11 12.02
N LEU A 41 7.53 -2.76 11.21
CA LEU A 41 8.89 -3.27 11.35
C LEU A 41 9.82 -2.30 12.08
N ASN A 42 9.58 -1.01 11.92
CA ASN A 42 10.36 0.06 12.53
C ASN A 42 9.53 1.35 12.57
N ARG A 43 9.73 2.17 13.61
CA ARG A 43 9.18 3.51 13.72
C ARG A 43 10.21 4.47 14.27
N SER A 44 10.32 5.65 13.64
CA SER A 44 11.12 6.79 14.09
C SER A 44 10.22 8.00 14.28
N ILE A 45 10.32 8.62 15.46
CA ILE A 45 9.58 9.82 15.83
C ILE A 45 10.55 10.99 15.94
N ASN A 46 10.15 12.17 15.44
CA ASN A 46 10.92 13.38 15.64
C ASN A 46 10.84 13.80 17.12
N PRO A 47 11.96 13.86 17.85
CA PRO A 47 11.94 14.11 19.30
C PRO A 47 11.51 15.53 19.67
N LYS A 48 11.54 16.49 18.74
CA LYS A 48 11.19 17.89 19.01
C LYS A 48 9.68 18.16 18.91
N ASN A 49 8.99 17.49 17.99
CA ASN A 49 7.58 17.78 17.70
C ASN A 49 6.68 16.54 17.67
N GLY A 50 7.21 15.35 17.96
CA GLY A 50 6.43 14.13 18.17
C GLY A 50 5.86 13.50 16.91
N VAL A 51 6.07 14.06 15.71
CA VAL A 51 5.50 13.47 14.49
C VAL A 51 6.30 12.24 14.03
N ILE A 52 5.65 11.37 13.27
CA ILE A 52 6.31 10.24 12.59
C ILE A 52 7.29 10.80 11.54
N ALA A 53 8.58 10.62 11.82
CA ALA A 53 9.65 10.95 10.89
C ALA A 53 9.76 9.88 9.78
N ASN A 54 9.60 8.61 10.16
CA ASN A 54 9.50 7.48 9.24
C ASN A 54 8.91 6.26 9.95
N ILE A 55 8.14 5.46 9.24
CA ILE A 55 7.75 4.11 9.65
C ILE A 55 7.97 3.16 8.48
N ILE A 56 8.40 1.93 8.77
CA ILE A 56 8.45 0.85 7.77
C ILE A 56 7.29 -0.09 8.08
N LEU A 57 6.39 -0.23 7.12
CA LEU A 57 5.32 -1.22 7.15
C LEU A 57 5.59 -2.32 6.13
N LYS A 58 5.08 -3.52 6.44
CA LYS A 58 5.13 -4.67 5.56
C LYS A 58 3.73 -5.25 5.36
N ILE A 59 3.36 -5.48 4.11
CA ILE A 59 2.15 -6.21 3.72
C ILE A 59 2.58 -7.38 2.84
N GLY A 60 2.25 -8.61 3.24
CA GLY A 60 2.71 -9.82 2.55
C GLY A 60 4.23 -9.91 2.54
N ASN A 61 4.85 -9.73 1.37
CA ASN A 61 6.31 -9.74 1.20
C ASN A 61 6.91 -8.35 0.89
N SER A 62 6.08 -7.31 0.80
CA SER A 62 6.47 -6.00 0.32
C SER A 62 6.54 -5.01 1.47
N CYS A 63 7.66 -4.27 1.53
CA CYS A 63 7.89 -3.19 2.46
C CYS A 63 7.68 -1.83 1.80
N PHE A 64 7.13 -0.88 2.55
CA PHE A 64 7.02 0.51 2.14
C PHE A 64 7.13 1.44 3.35
N MET A 65 7.33 2.72 3.06
CA MET A 65 7.58 3.73 4.08
C MET A 65 6.44 4.73 4.15
N ILE A 66 6.16 5.24 5.36
CA ILE A 66 5.23 6.35 5.58
C ILE A 66 5.89 7.40 6.48
N SER A 67 5.70 8.67 6.16
CA SER A 67 6.07 9.80 7.02
C SER A 67 5.01 10.89 7.01
N GLN A 68 5.13 11.81 7.96
CA GLN A 68 4.31 13.01 8.04
C GLN A 68 4.57 13.93 6.83
N ALA A 69 3.54 14.19 6.02
CA ALA A 69 3.58 15.17 4.95
C ALA A 69 3.80 16.59 5.48
N ARG A 70 4.52 17.41 4.70
CA ARG A 70 4.77 18.83 4.94
C ARG A 70 4.98 19.56 3.62
N GLY A 71 4.67 20.85 3.57
CA GLY A 71 4.97 21.71 2.42
C GLY A 71 4.32 21.20 1.13
N GLU A 72 5.12 21.03 0.08
CA GLU A 72 4.68 20.56 -1.24
C GLU A 72 4.13 19.12 -1.26
N PHE A 73 4.39 18.34 -0.20
CA PHE A 73 3.91 16.96 -0.09
C PHE A 73 2.52 16.83 0.55
N LEU A 74 1.91 17.94 0.98
CA LEU A 74 0.51 17.94 1.44
C LEU A 74 -0.41 17.55 0.28
N ASN A 75 -1.47 16.79 0.56
CA ASN A 75 -2.39 16.21 -0.42
C ASN A 75 -1.74 15.29 -1.47
N MET A 76 -0.50 14.83 -1.27
CA MET A 76 0.11 13.84 -2.15
C MET A 76 -0.67 12.52 -2.08
N ARG A 77 -1.18 12.06 -3.22
CA ARG A 77 -1.88 10.78 -3.36
C ARG A 77 -1.07 9.85 -4.24
N THR A 78 -1.22 8.56 -4.01
CA THR A 78 -0.63 7.52 -4.86
C THR A 78 -1.64 6.42 -5.18
N SER A 79 -1.25 5.50 -6.05
CA SER A 79 -2.00 4.30 -6.36
C SER A 79 -1.14 3.07 -6.10
N PHE A 80 -1.73 2.06 -5.47
CA PHE A 80 -1.10 0.78 -5.20
C PHE A 80 -1.77 -0.32 -5.98
N TYR A 81 -0.96 -1.32 -6.34
CA TYR A 81 -1.44 -2.56 -6.89
C TYR A 81 -1.11 -3.67 -5.90
N LEU A 82 -2.13 -4.24 -5.27
CA LEU A 82 -2.03 -5.18 -4.16
C LEU A 82 -2.53 -6.55 -4.59
N TYR A 83 -1.64 -7.53 -4.66
CA TYR A 83 -2.02 -8.91 -4.92
C TYR A 83 -2.46 -9.63 -3.65
N VAL A 84 -3.59 -10.31 -3.71
CA VAL A 84 -4.14 -11.14 -2.63
C VAL A 84 -4.71 -12.45 -3.15
N ASP A 85 -4.91 -13.42 -2.25
CA ASP A 85 -5.57 -14.68 -2.60
C ASP A 85 -7.11 -14.58 -2.60
N ASP A 86 -7.68 -13.59 -1.91
CA ASP A 86 -9.13 -13.38 -1.85
C ASP A 86 -9.45 -11.87 -1.90
N VAL A 87 -9.89 -11.42 -3.07
CA VAL A 87 -10.18 -10.01 -3.37
C VAL A 87 -11.41 -9.54 -2.61
N ASP A 88 -12.49 -10.33 -2.61
CA ASP A 88 -13.75 -9.99 -1.97
C ASP A 88 -13.60 -9.83 -0.47
N LYS A 89 -12.92 -10.78 0.17
CA LYS A 89 -12.71 -10.75 1.60
C LYS A 89 -11.87 -9.55 2.04
N LEU A 90 -10.79 -9.25 1.31
CA LEU A 90 -9.96 -8.08 1.66
C LEU A 90 -10.70 -6.77 1.36
N HIS A 91 -11.43 -6.72 0.25
CA HIS A 91 -12.25 -5.57 -0.12
C HIS A 91 -13.28 -5.25 0.97
N GLN A 92 -14.11 -6.23 1.34
CA GLN A 92 -15.11 -6.06 2.39
C GLN A 92 -14.46 -5.60 3.70
N ARG A 93 -13.35 -6.22 4.09
CA ARG A 93 -12.61 -5.84 5.29
C ARG A 93 -12.11 -4.40 5.23
N ALA A 94 -11.67 -3.92 4.07
CA ALA A 94 -11.23 -2.53 3.91
C ALA A 94 -12.40 -1.55 4.10
N ILE A 95 -13.56 -1.84 3.50
CA ILE A 95 -14.78 -1.02 3.67
C ILE A 95 -15.22 -0.98 5.13
N GLU A 96 -15.24 -2.13 5.82
CA GLU A 96 -15.55 -2.22 7.25
C GLU A 96 -14.59 -1.41 8.14
N ASN A 97 -13.39 -1.10 7.65
CA ASN A 97 -12.38 -0.32 8.35
C ASN A 97 -12.24 1.12 7.83
N GLY A 98 -13.22 1.61 7.08
CA GLY A 98 -13.33 3.02 6.70
C GLY A 98 -12.75 3.38 5.34
N ALA A 99 -12.41 2.39 4.50
CA ALA A 99 -12.15 2.68 3.09
C ALA A 99 -13.42 3.11 2.37
N LYS A 100 -13.29 3.99 1.38
CA LYS A 100 -14.35 4.29 0.42
C LYS A 100 -14.31 3.27 -0.71
N GLU A 101 -15.44 2.68 -1.05
CA GLU A 101 -15.58 1.86 -2.26
C GLU A 101 -15.51 2.75 -3.50
N GLU A 102 -14.64 2.40 -4.45
CA GLU A 102 -14.66 2.98 -5.80
C GLU A 102 -15.35 2.04 -6.79
N PHE A 103 -15.03 0.73 -6.71
CA PHE A 103 -15.83 -0.29 -7.38
C PHE A 103 -15.70 -1.66 -6.69
N ALA A 104 -16.82 -2.38 -6.65
CA ALA A 104 -16.92 -3.73 -6.08
C ALA A 104 -16.11 -4.78 -6.85
N PRO A 105 -15.67 -5.87 -6.20
CA PRO A 105 -14.96 -6.98 -6.83
C PRO A 105 -15.64 -7.52 -8.09
N ARG A 106 -14.87 -7.63 -9.18
CA ARG A 106 -15.32 -8.21 -10.45
C ARG A 106 -14.17 -8.84 -11.21
N ASP A 107 -14.50 -9.74 -12.13
CA ASP A 107 -13.53 -10.31 -13.06
C ASP A 107 -13.33 -9.35 -14.24
N MET A 108 -12.08 -9.12 -14.60
CA MET A 108 -11.63 -8.19 -15.62
C MET A 108 -11.29 -8.96 -16.90
N GLU A 109 -11.42 -8.32 -18.06
CA GLU A 109 -11.18 -8.95 -19.38
C GLU A 109 -9.76 -9.53 -19.51
N TYR A 110 -8.78 -8.90 -18.85
CA TYR A 110 -7.40 -9.36 -18.82
C TYR A 110 -7.13 -10.49 -17.83
N GLN A 111 -8.16 -11.14 -17.26
CA GLN A 111 -8.09 -12.33 -16.39
C GLN A 111 -7.59 -12.06 -14.97
N ASP A 112 -7.94 -10.90 -14.42
CA ASP A 112 -7.80 -10.64 -13.00
C ASP A 112 -9.17 -10.56 -12.34
N ARG A 113 -9.27 -11.00 -11.09
CA ARG A 113 -10.32 -10.52 -10.20
C ARG A 113 -9.79 -9.27 -9.51
N GLN A 114 -10.55 -8.17 -9.55
CA GLN A 114 -10.11 -6.89 -9.00
C GLN A 114 -11.23 -6.11 -8.32
N SER A 115 -10.84 -5.28 -7.36
CA SER A 115 -11.68 -4.21 -6.80
C SER A 115 -10.87 -2.94 -6.62
N GLY A 116 -11.57 -1.81 -6.46
CA GLY A 116 -10.98 -0.50 -6.21
C GLY A 116 -11.51 0.11 -4.92
N ILE A 117 -10.58 0.54 -4.04
CA ILE A 117 -10.91 1.29 -2.82
C ILE A 117 -10.00 2.52 -2.66
N ILE A 118 -10.49 3.53 -1.94
CA ILE A 118 -9.70 4.67 -1.49
C ILE A 118 -9.50 4.57 0.03
N ASP A 119 -8.24 4.67 0.47
CA ASP A 119 -7.88 4.68 1.90
C ASP A 119 -8.14 6.06 2.56
N PRO A 120 -8.07 6.18 3.90
CA PRO A 120 -8.35 7.43 4.60
C PRO A 120 -7.44 8.61 4.20
N SER A 121 -6.25 8.34 3.64
CA SER A 121 -5.34 9.37 3.12
C SER A 121 -5.61 9.73 1.66
N GLY A 122 -6.61 9.13 1.03
CA GLY A 122 -6.98 9.39 -0.36
C GLY A 122 -6.17 8.58 -1.39
N ASN A 123 -5.36 7.60 -0.98
CA ASN A 123 -4.65 6.75 -1.94
C ASN A 123 -5.58 5.68 -2.50
N TYR A 124 -5.35 5.34 -3.77
CA TYR A 124 -6.10 4.31 -4.47
C TYR A 124 -5.43 2.94 -4.30
N TRP A 125 -6.22 1.90 -4.08
CA TRP A 125 -5.73 0.52 -4.00
C TRP A 125 -6.47 -0.38 -4.99
N TRP A 126 -5.72 -0.95 -5.94
CA TRP A 126 -6.16 -2.05 -6.80
C TRP A 126 -5.94 -3.36 -6.05
N ILE A 127 -6.98 -3.90 -5.41
CA ILE A 127 -6.92 -5.20 -4.76
C ILE A 127 -7.18 -6.26 -5.82
N SER A 128 -6.18 -7.10 -6.09
CA SER A 128 -6.13 -7.88 -7.33
C SER A 128 -5.72 -9.33 -7.08
N LYS A 129 -6.24 -10.23 -7.91
CA LYS A 129 -5.79 -11.63 -8.01
C LYS A 129 -5.75 -12.02 -9.48
N ARG A 130 -4.61 -12.54 -9.93
CA ARG A 130 -4.49 -13.18 -11.24
C ARG A 130 -5.34 -14.46 -11.25
N LEU A 131 -6.28 -14.60 -12.18
CA LEU A 131 -7.15 -15.79 -12.29
C LEU A 131 -6.50 -16.96 -13.03
N VAL A 132 -5.34 -16.71 -13.63
CA VAL A 132 -4.56 -17.68 -14.41
C VAL A 132 -3.11 -17.68 -13.96
N ASN A 133 -2.40 -18.79 -14.15
CA ASN A 133 -0.98 -18.90 -13.81
C ASN A 133 -0.10 -18.53 -15.01
N LYS A 134 -0.26 -17.30 -15.52
CA LYS A 134 0.55 -16.75 -16.60
C LYS A 134 0.74 -15.25 -16.43
N ASP A 135 1.80 -14.73 -17.02
CA ASP A 135 2.09 -13.30 -16.98
C ASP A 135 1.06 -12.53 -17.84
N TYR A 136 1.11 -11.20 -17.80
CA TYR A 136 0.23 -10.36 -18.64
C TYR A 136 0.66 -10.33 -20.10
N GLU A 137 1.91 -10.71 -20.38
CA GLU A 137 2.51 -10.68 -21.72
C GLU A 137 2.45 -12.06 -22.42
N ASP A 138 2.05 -13.11 -21.70
CA ASP A 138 1.87 -14.49 -22.20
C ASP A 138 0.45 -14.74 -22.75
#